data_AF-A0A914B5F4-F1
#
_entry.id   AF-A0A914B5F4-F1
#
_cell.length_a   1.000
_cell.length_b   1.000
_cell.length_c   1.000
_cell.angle_alpha   90.00
_cell.angle_beta   90.00
_cell.angle_gamma   90.00
#
_symmetry.space_group_name_H-M   'P 1'
#
loop_
_entity.id
_entity.type
_entity.pdbx_description
1 polymer ?
#
loop_
_entity_poly.entity_id
_entity_poly.type
_entity_poly.pdbx_seq_one_letter_code
_entity_poly.pdbx_strand_id
1 'polypeptide(L)'
;MYTRLNTDLYMKIDRTDPSSLQYSTFNALRRTIFLIHGYSEKGARSEWMKELKDKLLATENLNVFLVDWGAGARNLYGQSVQNTRVVGRVIARFMQFLNTETGANFARMHLVGHSLGAHIAGYAGAFQSGIGRITGLDAAGPNFSGNDPACRLDPTDAIFVDAIHTDAELLGLGIVQTVGHMDFYPNGGKEQPGCPATVGDIVLAPMEVSCSHSRVLQLFIDSFDSTQCEPRGYPCRSWDNFVNGQCNDCGLVGCPPMGYWADLSLATGTFYLQTGDESPFCKL
;
A
#
# COMPACT_ATOMS: atom_id res chain seq x y z
N MET A 1 -3.88 14.13 11.06
CA MET A 1 -2.46 14.30 10.72
C MET A 1 -1.61 14.09 11.95
N TYR A 2 -0.49 13.40 11.79
CA TYR A 2 0.51 13.14 12.80
C TYR A 2 1.88 13.60 12.31
N THR A 3 2.71 14.03 13.24
CA THR A 3 4.14 14.33 13.04
C THR A 3 4.88 13.90 14.31
N ARG A 4 6.21 13.99 14.32
CA ARG A 4 7.00 13.76 15.55
C ARG A 4 6.63 14.70 16.72
N LEU A 5 5.94 15.81 16.44
CA LEU A 5 5.49 16.76 17.45
C LEU A 5 4.11 16.42 18.05
N ASN A 6 3.38 15.48 17.45
CA ASN A 6 2.04 15.06 17.89
C ASN A 6 1.78 13.59 17.50
N THR A 7 2.49 12.65 18.12
CA THR A 7 2.42 11.21 17.81
C THR A 7 1.12 10.55 18.29
N ASP A 8 0.54 11.06 19.38
CA ASP A 8 -0.56 10.40 20.09
C ASP A 8 -1.93 10.93 19.65
N LEU A 9 -2.04 12.26 19.48
CA LEU A 9 -3.28 12.94 19.09
C LEU A 9 -3.14 13.55 17.69
N TYR A 10 -4.10 13.20 16.82
CA TYR A 10 -4.14 13.75 15.48
C TYR A 10 -4.56 15.22 15.50
N MET A 11 -3.97 16.00 14.62
CA MET A 11 -4.52 17.29 14.21
C MET A 11 -5.44 17.05 13.01
N LYS A 12 -6.72 17.42 13.15
CA LYS A 12 -7.66 17.38 12.02
C LYS A 12 -7.32 18.54 11.09
N ILE A 13 -7.00 18.22 9.84
CA ILE A 13 -6.78 19.23 8.80
C ILE A 13 -8.04 19.26 7.95
N ASP A 14 -8.66 20.42 7.86
CA ASP A 14 -9.89 20.66 7.14
C ASP A 14 -9.63 21.62 5.98
N ARG A 15 -9.93 21.18 4.76
CA ARG A 15 -9.72 21.98 3.55
C ARG A 15 -10.61 23.22 3.51
N THR A 16 -11.74 23.24 4.22
CA THR A 16 -12.63 24.41 4.29
C THR A 16 -12.18 25.43 5.34
N ASP A 17 -11.19 25.09 6.16
CA ASP A 17 -10.60 25.94 7.17
C ASP A 17 -9.07 25.92 7.05
N PRO A 18 -8.48 26.79 6.21
CA PRO A 18 -7.03 26.86 6.03
C PRO A 18 -6.23 27.06 7.32
N SER A 19 -6.85 27.68 8.34
CA SER A 19 -6.21 27.88 9.65
C SER A 19 -5.88 26.55 10.33
N SER A 20 -6.68 25.51 10.09
CA SER A 20 -6.43 24.15 10.60
C SER A 20 -5.09 23.57 10.10
N LEU A 21 -4.63 23.98 8.91
CA LEU A 21 -3.31 23.63 8.38
C LEU A 21 -2.23 24.59 8.89
N GLN A 22 -2.49 25.90 8.84
CA GLN A 22 -1.55 26.96 9.23
C GLN A 22 -1.07 26.82 10.68
N TYR A 23 -1.97 26.48 11.60
CA TYR A 23 -1.67 26.31 13.02
C TYR A 23 -1.35 24.87 13.42
N SER A 24 -1.20 23.97 12.44
CA SER A 24 -0.78 22.60 12.69
C SER A 24 0.73 22.44 12.74
N THR A 25 1.18 21.21 13.03
CA THR A 25 2.59 20.80 12.98
C THR A 25 3.08 20.46 11.57
N PHE A 26 2.25 20.67 10.53
CA PHE A 26 2.58 20.36 9.15
C PHE A 26 3.80 21.15 8.67
N ASN A 27 4.67 20.49 7.90
CA ASN A 27 5.82 21.15 7.29
C ASN A 27 5.94 20.74 5.82
N ALA A 28 5.78 21.70 4.92
CA ALA A 28 5.82 21.50 3.46
C ALA A 28 7.17 21.01 2.92
N LEU A 29 8.26 21.20 3.65
CA LEU A 29 9.59 20.73 3.29
C LEU A 29 9.80 19.24 3.62
N ARG A 30 8.90 18.63 4.41
CA ARG A 30 8.96 17.22 4.76
C ARG A 30 8.17 16.39 3.76
N ARG A 31 8.58 15.14 3.57
CA ARG A 31 7.78 14.14 2.85
C ARG A 31 6.43 13.97 3.56
N THR A 32 5.37 13.77 2.77
CA THR A 32 4.01 13.58 3.28
C THR A 32 3.52 12.20 2.87
N ILE A 33 3.08 11.39 3.83
CA ILE A 33 2.59 10.04 3.58
C ILE A 33 1.11 9.94 3.96
N PHE A 34 0.30 9.39 3.06
CA PHE A 34 -1.11 9.09 3.28
C PHE A 34 -1.28 7.59 3.46
N LEU A 35 -1.84 7.16 4.58
CA LEU A 35 -2.23 5.78 4.82
C LEU A 35 -3.73 5.65 4.55
N ILE A 36 -4.12 4.71 3.69
CA ILE A 36 -5.48 4.57 3.19
C ILE A 36 -5.95 3.12 3.39
N HIS A 37 -6.96 2.93 4.24
CA HIS A 37 -7.50 1.61 4.54
C HIS A 37 -8.44 1.07 3.46
N GLY A 38 -8.76 -0.21 3.57
CA GLY A 38 -9.63 -0.95 2.68
C GLY A 38 -11.10 -1.04 3.08
N TYR A 39 -11.77 -2.03 2.48
CA TYR A 39 -13.17 -2.35 2.68
C TYR A 39 -13.46 -2.75 4.13
N SER A 40 -14.54 -2.20 4.72
CA SER A 40 -15.04 -2.55 6.06
C SER A 40 -14.05 -2.43 7.24
N GLU A 41 -12.86 -1.92 7.02
CA GLU A 41 -11.85 -1.70 8.06
C GLU A 41 -12.23 -0.63 9.08
N LYS A 42 -11.48 -0.54 10.18
CA LYS A 42 -11.75 0.36 11.31
C LYS A 42 -11.32 1.81 11.07
N GLY A 43 -10.97 2.20 9.85
CA GLY A 43 -10.58 3.58 9.56
C GLY A 43 -9.25 3.95 10.20
N ALA A 44 -9.12 5.20 10.66
CA ALA A 44 -7.95 5.64 11.42
C ALA A 44 -7.79 4.91 12.77
N ARG A 45 -8.74 4.06 13.17
CA ARG A 45 -8.65 3.19 14.35
C ARG A 45 -8.08 1.81 14.04
N SER A 46 -7.79 1.46 12.77
CA SER A 46 -7.09 0.22 12.41
C SER A 46 -5.70 0.19 13.06
N GLU A 47 -5.35 -0.90 13.73
CA GLU A 47 -4.08 -1.00 14.48
C GLU A 47 -2.87 -0.89 13.56
N TRP A 48 -2.91 -1.52 12.38
CA TRP A 48 -1.82 -1.43 11.41
C TRP A 48 -1.53 0.02 10.97
N MET A 49 -2.55 0.88 10.87
CA MET A 49 -2.36 2.28 10.48
C MET A 49 -1.65 3.06 11.58
N LYS A 50 -1.96 2.77 12.85
CA LYS A 50 -1.31 3.40 14.00
C LYS A 50 0.14 2.94 14.09
N GLU A 51 0.35 1.62 14.02
CA GLU A 51 1.67 1.00 14.05
C GLU A 51 2.56 1.50 12.91
N LEU A 52 2.06 1.50 11.68
CA LEU A 52 2.80 2.03 10.53
C LEU A 52 3.07 3.52 10.67
N LYS A 53 2.12 4.32 11.18
CA LYS A 53 2.36 5.74 11.49
C LYS A 53 3.47 5.90 12.53
N ASP A 54 3.51 5.09 13.58
CA ASP A 54 4.55 5.14 14.61
C ASP A 54 5.92 4.76 14.02
N LYS A 55 5.97 3.67 13.24
CA LYS A 55 7.17 3.24 12.55
C LYS A 55 7.70 4.32 11.61
N LEU A 56 6.84 4.90 10.77
CA LEU A 56 7.18 6.01 9.87
C LEU A 56 7.77 7.21 10.61
N LEU A 57 7.12 7.64 11.69
CA LEU A 57 7.58 8.79 12.47
C LEU A 57 8.86 8.49 13.27
N ALA A 58 9.09 7.24 13.68
CA ALA A 58 10.34 6.82 14.28
C ALA A 58 11.50 6.83 13.26
N THR A 59 11.25 6.36 12.04
CA THR A 59 12.27 6.25 10.98
C THR A 59 12.61 7.60 10.36
N GLU A 60 11.61 8.41 9.99
CA GLU A 60 11.82 9.68 9.28
C GLU A 60 11.02 10.85 9.87
N ASN A 61 11.48 12.07 9.60
CA ASN A 61 10.77 13.28 10.00
C ASN A 61 9.75 13.67 8.92
N LEU A 62 8.53 13.14 9.06
CA LEU A 62 7.48 13.17 8.04
C LEU A 62 6.21 13.90 8.52
N ASN A 63 5.32 14.20 7.57
CA ASN A 63 3.90 14.41 7.83
C ASN A 63 3.15 13.11 7.51
N VAL A 64 2.34 12.59 8.42
CA VAL A 64 1.56 11.36 8.19
C VAL A 64 0.06 11.65 8.32
N PHE A 65 -0.71 11.27 7.29
CA PHE A 65 -2.17 11.38 7.26
C PHE A 65 -2.79 9.99 7.29
N LEU A 66 -3.60 9.71 8.31
CA LEU A 66 -4.50 8.56 8.30
C LEU A 66 -5.80 8.99 7.61
N VAL A 67 -6.10 8.39 6.47
CA VAL A 67 -7.31 8.69 5.70
C VAL A 67 -8.43 7.76 6.16
N ASP A 68 -9.34 8.30 6.98
CA ASP A 68 -10.54 7.57 7.42
C ASP A 68 -11.71 7.85 6.47
N TRP A 69 -12.06 6.85 5.67
CA TRP A 69 -13.23 6.87 4.79
C TRP A 69 -14.24 5.78 5.20
N GLY A 70 -14.25 5.39 6.47
CA GLY A 70 -15.04 4.26 6.99
C GLY A 70 -16.55 4.35 6.70
N ALA A 71 -17.12 5.56 6.59
CA ALA A 71 -18.51 5.75 6.19
C ALA A 71 -18.78 5.30 4.74
N GLY A 72 -17.81 5.49 3.84
CA GLY A 72 -17.87 5.01 2.46
C GLY A 72 -17.50 3.54 2.33
N ALA A 73 -16.62 3.03 3.19
CA ALA A 73 -16.07 1.67 3.14
C ALA A 73 -16.97 0.59 3.75
N ARG A 74 -17.91 0.95 4.64
CA ARG A 74 -18.82 0.02 5.35
C ARG A 74 -20.21 0.01 4.73
N ASN A 75 -20.26 -0.16 3.41
CA ASN A 75 -21.49 -0.35 2.63
C ASN A 75 -21.43 -1.70 1.93
N LEU A 76 -22.45 -2.04 1.13
CA LEU A 76 -22.34 -3.17 0.19
C LEU A 76 -21.06 -3.04 -0.65
N TYR A 77 -20.38 -4.16 -0.91
CA TYR A 77 -19.07 -4.16 -1.58
C TYR A 77 -19.07 -3.32 -2.87
N GLY A 78 -20.04 -3.56 -3.77
CA GLY A 78 -20.16 -2.80 -5.02
C GLY A 78 -20.33 -1.29 -4.82
N GLN A 79 -21.04 -0.85 -3.77
CA GLN A 79 -21.15 0.57 -3.44
C GLN A 79 -19.83 1.12 -2.91
N SER A 80 -19.13 0.36 -2.05
CA SER A 80 -17.82 0.74 -1.52
C SER A 80 -16.77 0.86 -2.63
N VAL A 81 -16.83 -0.02 -3.64
CA VAL A 81 -16.04 0.07 -4.88
C VAL A 81 -16.33 1.39 -5.60
N GLN A 82 -17.58 1.78 -5.82
CA GLN A 82 -17.89 3.07 -6.46
C GLN A 82 -17.43 4.28 -5.63
N ASN A 83 -17.52 4.19 -4.30
CA ASN A 83 -17.08 5.24 -3.41
C ASN A 83 -15.56 5.51 -3.52
N THR A 84 -14.74 4.51 -3.90
CA THR A 84 -13.29 4.68 -4.04
C THR A 84 -12.91 5.84 -4.98
N ARG A 85 -13.64 6.02 -6.09
CA ARG A 85 -13.43 7.12 -7.05
C ARG A 85 -13.64 8.49 -6.42
N VAL A 86 -14.68 8.61 -5.57
CA VAL A 86 -15.00 9.85 -4.87
C VAL A 86 -13.92 10.14 -3.84
N VAL A 87 -13.51 9.14 -3.05
CA VAL A 87 -12.46 9.31 -2.04
C VAL A 87 -11.13 9.67 -2.69
N GLY A 88 -10.74 9.02 -3.79
CA GLY A 88 -9.53 9.37 -4.54
C GLY A 88 -9.53 10.82 -5.01
N ARG A 89 -10.67 11.31 -5.54
CA ARG A 89 -10.84 12.72 -5.90
C ARG A 89 -10.76 13.67 -4.71
N VAL A 90 -11.28 13.27 -3.55
CA VAL A 90 -11.18 14.06 -2.31
C VAL A 90 -9.71 14.15 -1.85
N ILE A 91 -8.95 13.06 -1.90
CA ILE A 91 -7.52 13.05 -1.56
C ILE A 91 -6.74 13.93 -2.54
N ALA A 92 -6.99 13.83 -3.85
CA ALA A 92 -6.36 14.70 -4.85
C ALA A 92 -6.63 16.19 -4.56
N ARG A 93 -7.89 16.55 -4.26
CA ARG A 93 -8.25 17.93 -3.86
C ARG A 93 -7.59 18.36 -2.55
N PHE A 94 -7.41 17.44 -1.61
CA PHE A 94 -6.73 17.71 -0.35
C PHE A 94 -5.23 17.95 -0.57
N MET A 95 -4.56 17.15 -1.40
CA MET A 95 -3.15 17.37 -1.77
C MET A 95 -2.97 18.71 -2.49
N GLN A 96 -3.88 19.07 -3.41
CA GLN A 96 -3.88 20.38 -4.07
C GLN A 96 -4.01 21.52 -3.07
N PHE A 97 -4.85 21.37 -2.04
CA PHE A 97 -4.94 22.33 -0.95
C PHE A 97 -3.62 22.47 -0.17
N LEU A 98 -2.98 21.35 0.22
CA LEU A 98 -1.66 21.40 0.87
C LEU A 98 -0.64 22.15 0.00
N ASN A 99 -0.63 21.89 -1.31
CA ASN A 99 0.25 22.57 -2.25
C ASN A 99 -0.04 24.08 -2.34
N THR A 100 -1.31 24.47 -2.53
CA THR A 100 -1.71 25.88 -2.64
C THR A 100 -1.38 26.68 -1.38
N GLU A 101 -1.65 26.14 -0.19
CA GLU A 101 -1.48 26.87 1.07
C GLU A 101 -0.01 26.92 1.54
N THR A 102 0.82 25.97 1.14
CA THR A 102 2.15 25.79 1.77
C THR A 102 3.31 25.54 0.80
N GLY A 103 3.03 25.32 -0.49
CA GLY A 103 4.02 24.92 -1.49
C GLY A 103 4.44 23.45 -1.40
N ALA A 104 3.74 22.60 -0.64
CA ALA A 104 4.08 21.18 -0.51
C ALA A 104 4.13 20.48 -1.89
N ASN A 105 5.25 19.84 -2.21
CA ASN A 105 5.49 19.26 -3.52
C ASN A 105 4.86 17.86 -3.65
N PHE A 106 4.06 17.63 -4.70
CA PHE A 106 3.45 16.32 -5.01
C PHE A 106 4.50 15.21 -5.17
N ALA A 107 5.68 15.52 -5.72
CA ALA A 107 6.75 14.54 -5.89
C ALA A 107 7.33 14.06 -4.54
N ARG A 108 7.00 14.72 -3.42
CA ARG A 108 7.35 14.32 -2.06
C ARG A 108 6.18 13.70 -1.30
N MET A 109 5.10 13.37 -2.01
CA MET A 109 3.93 12.68 -1.46
C MET A 109 3.98 11.19 -1.79
N HIS A 110 3.64 10.37 -0.80
CA HIS A 110 3.58 8.92 -0.91
C HIS A 110 2.21 8.43 -0.41
N LEU A 111 1.44 7.75 -1.25
CA LEU A 111 0.16 7.17 -0.85
C LEU A 111 0.34 5.66 -0.67
N VAL A 112 0.05 5.16 0.53
CA VAL A 112 0.08 3.73 0.86
C VAL A 112 -1.36 3.28 1.04
N GLY A 113 -1.84 2.44 0.13
CA GLY A 113 -3.22 1.99 0.12
C GLY A 113 -3.34 0.48 0.25
N HIS A 114 -4.15 0.00 1.19
CA HIS A 114 -4.46 -1.42 1.35
C HIS A 114 -5.81 -1.78 0.74
N SER A 115 -5.91 -2.92 0.05
CA SER A 115 -7.18 -3.41 -0.51
C SER A 115 -7.85 -2.37 -1.41
N LEU A 116 -9.10 -1.96 -1.14
CA LEU A 116 -9.77 -0.85 -1.84
C LEU A 116 -9.00 0.49 -1.74
N GLY A 117 -8.22 0.68 -0.67
CA GLY A 117 -7.34 1.84 -0.47
C GLY A 117 -6.26 1.98 -1.54
N ALA A 118 -5.78 0.87 -2.11
CA ALA A 118 -4.81 0.90 -3.21
C ALA A 118 -5.39 1.58 -4.45
N HIS A 119 -6.64 1.25 -4.80
CA HIS A 119 -7.34 1.90 -5.92
C HIS A 119 -7.73 3.34 -5.60
N ILE A 120 -8.04 3.66 -4.35
CA ILE A 120 -8.23 5.06 -3.92
C ILE A 120 -6.95 5.86 -4.17
N ALA A 121 -5.78 5.29 -3.88
CA ALA A 121 -4.49 5.93 -4.15
C ALA A 121 -4.27 6.12 -5.67
N GLY A 122 -4.55 5.09 -6.47
CA GLY A 122 -4.50 5.18 -7.94
C GLY A 122 -5.39 6.28 -8.49
N TYR A 123 -6.67 6.31 -8.09
CA TYR A 123 -7.60 7.39 -8.47
C TYR A 123 -7.10 8.77 -8.04
N ALA A 124 -6.48 8.92 -6.88
CA ALA A 124 -5.90 10.19 -6.47
C ALA A 124 -4.76 10.64 -7.41
N GLY A 125 -3.92 9.70 -7.86
CA GLY A 125 -2.89 9.90 -8.88
C GLY A 125 -3.43 10.28 -10.25
N ALA A 126 -4.45 9.58 -10.72
CA ALA A 126 -5.15 9.92 -11.96
C ALA A 126 -5.76 11.34 -11.94
N PHE A 127 -6.20 11.83 -10.78
CA PHE A 127 -6.72 13.20 -10.62
C PHE A 127 -5.65 14.26 -10.32
N GLN A 128 -4.45 13.87 -9.91
CA GLN A 128 -3.34 14.76 -9.59
C GLN A 128 -2.02 14.17 -10.05
N SER A 129 -1.53 14.64 -11.20
CA SER A 129 -0.23 14.22 -11.74
C SER A 129 0.95 14.62 -10.85
N GLY A 130 2.03 13.86 -10.93
CA GLY A 130 3.31 14.19 -10.28
C GLY A 130 3.41 13.75 -8.83
N ILE A 131 2.51 12.90 -8.35
CA ILE A 131 2.67 12.20 -7.07
C ILE A 131 3.97 11.40 -7.11
N GLY A 132 4.77 11.50 -6.04
CA GLY A 132 6.07 10.84 -5.94
C GLY A 132 5.96 9.31 -5.97
N ARG A 133 5.13 8.75 -5.08
CA ARG A 133 5.02 7.30 -4.93
C ARG A 133 3.61 6.84 -4.59
N ILE A 134 3.18 5.72 -5.14
CA ILE A 134 2.03 4.95 -4.63
C ILE A 134 2.51 3.54 -4.28
N THR A 135 2.15 3.05 -3.10
CA THR A 135 2.33 1.65 -2.73
C THR A 135 0.96 0.97 -2.61
N GLY A 136 0.72 -0.05 -3.43
CA GLY A 136 -0.44 -0.92 -3.37
C GLY A 136 -0.19 -2.12 -2.47
N LEU A 137 -0.83 -2.18 -1.30
CA LEU A 137 -0.76 -3.31 -0.39
C LEU A 137 -1.94 -4.23 -0.68
N ASP A 138 -1.67 -5.31 -1.41
CA ASP A 138 -2.65 -6.32 -1.85
C ASP A 138 -3.94 -5.68 -2.37
N ALA A 139 -3.81 -4.92 -3.47
CA ALA A 139 -4.89 -4.17 -4.08
C ALA A 139 -6.07 -5.10 -4.41
N ALA A 140 -7.31 -4.66 -4.16
CA ALA A 140 -8.47 -5.53 -4.26
C ALA A 140 -8.72 -6.06 -5.70
N GLY A 141 -8.88 -7.36 -5.87
CA GLY A 141 -9.20 -7.99 -7.15
C GLY A 141 -10.67 -7.83 -7.58
N PRO A 142 -11.66 -8.17 -6.73
CA PRO A 142 -13.07 -8.15 -7.14
C PRO A 142 -13.52 -6.76 -7.63
N ASN A 143 -14.16 -6.72 -8.80
CA ASN A 143 -14.56 -5.50 -9.52
C ASN A 143 -13.42 -4.58 -10.02
N PHE A 144 -12.15 -5.02 -9.98
CA PHE A 144 -11.00 -4.30 -10.55
C PHE A 144 -10.15 -5.15 -11.50
N SER A 145 -9.97 -6.44 -11.22
CA SER A 145 -9.24 -7.39 -12.07
C SER A 145 -9.77 -7.37 -13.50
N GLY A 146 -8.87 -7.29 -14.49
CA GLY A 146 -9.22 -7.25 -15.91
C GLY A 146 -9.86 -5.93 -16.39
N ASN A 147 -10.14 -4.97 -15.50
CA ASN A 147 -10.62 -3.66 -15.93
C ASN A 147 -9.50 -2.82 -16.55
N ASP A 148 -9.94 -1.83 -17.34
CA ASP A 148 -9.08 -0.79 -17.92
C ASP A 148 -8.19 -0.12 -16.85
N PRO A 149 -6.91 0.19 -17.15
CA PRO A 149 -6.01 0.95 -16.28
C PRO A 149 -6.67 2.14 -15.57
N ALA A 150 -7.51 2.91 -16.27
CA ALA A 150 -8.19 4.08 -15.71
C ALA A 150 -9.20 3.76 -14.59
N CYS A 151 -9.53 2.48 -14.38
CA CYS A 151 -10.51 2.00 -13.39
C CYS A 151 -9.86 1.29 -12.19
N ARG A 152 -8.54 1.30 -12.06
CA ARG A 152 -7.80 0.60 -10.99
C ARG A 152 -6.49 1.34 -10.69
N LEU A 153 -5.66 0.75 -9.83
CA LEU A 153 -4.28 1.20 -9.65
C LEU A 153 -3.48 0.78 -10.90
N ASP A 154 -2.64 1.68 -11.38
CA ASP A 154 -1.80 1.49 -12.55
C ASP A 154 -0.45 2.24 -12.42
N PRO A 155 0.62 1.81 -13.12
CA PRO A 155 1.92 2.49 -13.04
C PRO A 155 1.86 3.97 -13.43
N THR A 156 0.88 4.38 -14.25
CA THR A 156 0.71 5.77 -14.67
C THR A 156 0.21 6.72 -13.57
N ASP A 157 -0.25 6.21 -12.42
CA ASP A 157 -0.85 7.01 -11.35
C ASP A 157 0.17 7.79 -10.51
N ALA A 158 1.46 7.42 -10.55
CA ALA A 158 2.52 8.16 -9.86
C ALA A 158 3.87 8.02 -10.57
N ILE A 159 4.85 8.84 -10.18
CA ILE A 159 6.24 8.75 -10.68
C ILE A 159 6.81 7.35 -10.42
N PHE A 160 6.48 6.76 -9.28
CA PHE A 160 6.81 5.39 -8.93
C PHE A 160 5.62 4.70 -8.28
N VAL A 161 5.39 3.45 -8.65
CA VAL A 161 4.30 2.62 -8.13
C VAL A 161 4.89 1.27 -7.80
N ASP A 162 4.77 0.84 -6.56
CA ASP A 162 5.16 -0.50 -6.12
C ASP A 162 3.95 -1.24 -5.53
N ALA A 163 3.83 -2.52 -5.80
CA ALA A 163 2.71 -3.34 -5.33
C ALA A 163 3.21 -4.62 -4.69
N ILE A 164 2.55 -5.05 -3.61
CA ILE A 164 2.82 -6.31 -2.94
C ILE A 164 1.54 -7.13 -2.96
N HIS A 165 1.62 -8.32 -3.56
CA HIS A 165 0.50 -9.23 -3.75
C HIS A 165 0.63 -10.38 -2.75
N THR A 166 -0.36 -10.56 -1.89
CA THR A 166 -0.38 -11.61 -0.87
C THR A 166 -1.65 -12.44 -0.89
N ASP A 167 -2.64 -12.11 -1.71
CA ASP A 167 -3.88 -12.89 -1.89
C ASP A 167 -4.35 -12.86 -3.35
N ALA A 168 -3.40 -12.89 -4.28
CA ALA A 168 -3.56 -12.77 -5.72
C ALA A 168 -3.82 -14.13 -6.39
N GLU A 169 -4.95 -14.74 -6.04
CA GLU A 169 -5.44 -15.98 -6.66
C GLU A 169 -6.91 -15.89 -7.06
N LEU A 170 -7.42 -16.90 -7.77
CA LEU A 170 -8.76 -16.86 -8.39
C LEU A 170 -9.88 -16.58 -7.38
N LEU A 171 -9.76 -17.13 -6.16
CA LEU A 171 -10.71 -16.94 -5.07
C LEU A 171 -10.18 -15.98 -3.99
N GLY A 172 -9.00 -15.39 -4.21
CA GLY A 172 -8.40 -14.42 -3.31
C GLY A 172 -9.04 -13.04 -3.45
N LEU A 173 -8.79 -12.18 -2.46
CA LEU A 173 -9.25 -10.80 -2.43
C LEU A 173 -8.32 -9.85 -3.18
N GLY A 174 -7.09 -10.27 -3.48
CA GLY A 174 -6.08 -9.48 -4.18
C GLY A 174 -6.21 -9.55 -5.70
N ILE A 175 -5.73 -8.51 -6.37
CA ILE A 175 -5.66 -8.45 -7.83
C ILE A 175 -4.48 -9.30 -8.32
N VAL A 176 -4.73 -10.15 -9.33
CA VAL A 176 -3.72 -11.08 -9.85
C VAL A 176 -2.71 -10.39 -10.77
N GLN A 177 -3.19 -9.48 -11.61
CA GLN A 177 -2.37 -8.80 -12.60
C GLN A 177 -1.46 -7.75 -11.95
N THR A 178 -0.34 -7.46 -12.59
CA THR A 178 0.57 -6.39 -12.19
C THR A 178 -0.11 -5.03 -12.26
N VAL A 179 0.16 -4.17 -11.29
CA VAL A 179 -0.38 -2.81 -11.18
C VAL A 179 0.70 -1.76 -10.92
N GLY A 180 1.96 -2.18 -10.72
CA GLY A 180 3.08 -1.30 -10.41
C GLY A 180 4.19 -1.25 -11.46
N HIS A 181 5.14 -0.37 -11.21
CA HIS A 181 6.46 -0.44 -11.81
C HIS A 181 7.26 -1.61 -11.23
N MET A 182 7.07 -1.90 -9.94
CA MET A 182 7.55 -3.10 -9.27
C MET A 182 6.38 -3.85 -8.64
N ASP A 183 6.22 -5.13 -8.97
CA ASP A 183 5.19 -5.99 -8.38
C ASP A 183 5.86 -7.17 -7.68
N PHE A 184 5.68 -7.25 -6.36
CA PHE A 184 6.25 -8.27 -5.49
C PHE A 184 5.20 -9.34 -5.18
N TYR A 185 5.56 -10.60 -5.35
CA TYR A 185 4.71 -11.76 -5.07
C TYR A 185 5.40 -12.66 -4.02
N PRO A 186 5.46 -12.23 -2.75
CA PRO A 186 5.96 -13.06 -1.65
C PRO A 186 5.19 -14.38 -1.58
N ASN A 187 5.91 -15.49 -1.49
CA ASN A 187 5.35 -16.84 -1.45
C ASN A 187 4.44 -17.16 -2.66
N GLY A 188 4.76 -16.58 -3.83
CA GLY A 188 3.97 -16.70 -5.05
C GLY A 188 2.77 -15.76 -5.11
N GLY A 189 2.59 -14.95 -4.08
CA GLY A 189 1.53 -13.94 -3.92
C GLY A 189 0.14 -14.50 -3.68
N LYS A 190 0.04 -15.78 -3.28
CA LYS A 190 -1.21 -16.46 -2.94
C LYS A 190 -1.23 -16.73 -1.43
N GLU A 191 -1.59 -17.92 -0.99
CA GLU A 191 -1.51 -18.34 0.41
C GLU A 191 -0.17 -18.01 1.10
N GLN A 192 -0.25 -17.21 2.16
CA GLN A 192 0.93 -16.79 2.92
C GLN A 192 1.22 -17.75 4.09
N PRO A 193 2.49 -18.01 4.42
CA PRO A 193 2.84 -18.83 5.58
C PRO A 193 2.17 -18.33 6.86
N GLY A 194 1.70 -19.26 7.71
CA GLY A 194 1.00 -18.96 8.96
C GLY A 194 -0.47 -18.55 8.78
N CYS A 195 -0.97 -18.41 7.55
CA CYS A 195 -2.41 -18.31 7.29
C CYS A 195 -3.01 -19.69 7.07
N PRO A 196 -4.21 -19.99 7.60
CA PRO A 196 -4.91 -21.24 7.30
C PRO A 196 -5.16 -21.37 5.79
N ALA A 197 -4.85 -22.54 5.21
CA ALA A 197 -5.14 -22.83 3.81
C ALA A 197 -6.65 -22.91 3.57
N THR A 198 -7.09 -22.54 2.37
CA THR A 198 -8.49 -22.70 1.96
C THR A 198 -8.81 -24.20 1.80
N VAL A 199 -9.58 -24.78 2.71
CA VAL A 199 -9.89 -26.23 2.67
C VAL A 199 -11.14 -26.49 1.81
N GLY A 200 -10.93 -26.75 0.51
CA GLY A 200 -11.99 -27.08 -0.46
C GLY A 200 -12.81 -25.87 -0.94
N ASP A 201 -13.77 -26.09 -1.86
CA ASP A 201 -14.65 -25.05 -2.45
C ASP A 201 -15.57 -24.32 -1.44
N ILE A 202 -15.40 -24.57 -0.13
CA ILE A 202 -16.24 -23.99 0.91
C ILE A 202 -15.45 -22.88 1.59
N VAL A 203 -15.81 -21.63 1.27
CA VAL A 203 -15.40 -20.42 2.01
C VAL A 203 -16.03 -20.49 3.40
N LEU A 204 -15.42 -21.24 4.32
CA LEU A 204 -15.85 -21.34 5.71
C LEU A 204 -15.27 -20.17 6.49
N ALA A 205 -15.97 -19.04 6.35
CA ALA A 205 -15.86 -17.80 7.11
C ALA A 205 -15.05 -16.66 6.44
N PRO A 206 -15.56 -15.41 6.55
CA PRO A 206 -14.83 -14.19 6.12
C PRO A 206 -13.44 -14.02 6.76
N MET A 207 -13.12 -14.75 7.83
CA MET A 207 -11.84 -14.68 8.54
C MET A 207 -10.69 -15.39 7.81
N GLU A 208 -10.95 -16.48 7.09
CA GLU A 208 -9.89 -17.30 6.47
C GLU A 208 -9.30 -16.59 5.24
N VAL A 209 -10.17 -16.08 4.35
CA VAL A 209 -9.77 -15.27 3.17
C VAL A 209 -9.12 -13.93 3.57
N SER A 210 -9.37 -13.45 4.80
CA SER A 210 -8.79 -12.18 5.27
C SER A 210 -7.33 -12.29 5.70
N CYS A 211 -6.81 -13.49 6.03
CA CYS A 211 -5.45 -13.61 6.60
C CYS A 211 -4.38 -13.26 5.58
N SER A 212 -4.35 -13.97 4.44
CA SER A 212 -3.41 -13.71 3.33
C SER A 212 -3.55 -12.27 2.83
N HIS A 213 -4.79 -11.78 2.70
CA HIS A 213 -5.08 -10.38 2.33
C HIS A 213 -4.53 -9.34 3.32
N SER A 214 -4.42 -9.69 4.61
CA SER A 214 -3.89 -8.80 5.65
C SER A 214 -2.40 -8.96 5.89
N ARG A 215 -1.79 -10.08 5.44
CA ARG A 215 -0.36 -10.37 5.67
C ARG A 215 0.54 -9.28 5.10
N VAL A 216 0.16 -8.69 3.97
CA VAL A 216 0.89 -7.57 3.35
C VAL A 216 1.15 -6.40 4.31
N LEU A 217 0.25 -6.15 5.26
CA LEU A 217 0.39 -5.09 6.25
C LEU A 217 1.57 -5.36 7.19
N GLN A 218 1.68 -6.59 7.67
CA GLN A 218 2.78 -7.02 8.51
C GLN A 218 4.08 -7.04 7.73
N LEU A 219 4.10 -7.58 6.51
CA LEU A 219 5.28 -7.58 5.66
C LEU A 219 5.79 -6.17 5.37
N PHE A 220 4.89 -5.22 5.13
CA PHE A 220 5.27 -3.82 4.90
C PHE A 220 5.82 -3.15 6.16
N ILE A 221 5.24 -3.40 7.34
CA ILE A 221 5.75 -2.86 8.61
C ILE A 221 7.12 -3.47 8.97
N ASP A 222 7.29 -4.78 8.75
CA ASP A 222 8.54 -5.51 9.02
C ASP A 222 9.67 -5.06 8.08
N SER A 223 9.33 -4.64 6.85
CA SER A 223 10.30 -4.17 5.85
C SER A 223 11.14 -2.95 6.27
N PHE A 224 10.75 -2.25 7.33
CA PHE A 224 11.54 -1.14 7.88
C PHE A 224 12.83 -1.61 8.57
N ASP A 225 12.86 -2.83 9.11
CA ASP A 225 13.96 -3.33 9.94
C ASP A 225 14.93 -4.22 9.13
N SER A 226 15.85 -3.57 8.41
CA SER A 226 16.88 -4.27 7.60
C SER A 226 18.04 -4.85 8.40
N THR A 227 18.03 -4.75 9.74
CA THR A 227 19.15 -5.15 10.60
C THR A 227 19.27 -6.66 10.78
N GLN A 228 18.15 -7.40 10.68
CA GLN A 228 18.13 -8.87 10.80
C GLN A 228 18.17 -9.55 9.43
N CYS A 229 17.31 -9.11 8.53
CA CYS A 229 17.29 -9.51 7.12
C CYS A 229 16.57 -8.45 6.28
N GLU A 230 16.79 -8.45 4.97
CA GLU A 230 16.10 -7.57 4.03
C GLU A 230 15.24 -8.42 3.08
N PRO A 231 13.94 -8.15 2.95
CA PRO A 231 13.06 -8.93 2.09
C PRO A 231 13.34 -8.60 0.62
N ARG A 232 14.32 -9.27 0.01
CA ARG A 232 14.73 -9.02 -1.38
C ARG A 232 13.91 -9.82 -2.38
N GLY A 233 13.34 -9.13 -3.36
CA GLY A 233 12.63 -9.74 -4.47
C GLY A 233 13.57 -10.10 -5.62
N TYR A 234 13.51 -11.33 -6.11
CA TYR A 234 14.28 -11.81 -7.26
C TYR A 234 13.47 -11.64 -8.54
N PRO A 235 14.03 -11.01 -9.59
CA PRO A 235 13.35 -10.89 -10.86
C PRO A 235 13.15 -12.27 -11.48
N CYS A 236 11.91 -12.64 -11.76
CA CYS A 236 11.61 -13.94 -12.35
C CYS A 236 10.35 -13.89 -13.21
N ARG A 237 10.22 -14.83 -14.16
CA ARG A 237 9.06 -14.90 -15.07
C ARG A 237 7.83 -15.54 -14.44
N SER A 238 8.03 -16.39 -13.43
CA SER A 238 6.96 -17.08 -12.73
C SER A 238 7.45 -17.54 -11.35
N TRP A 239 6.49 -17.77 -10.46
CA TRP A 239 6.75 -18.40 -9.17
C TRP A 239 7.41 -19.79 -9.33
N ASP A 240 6.93 -20.59 -10.28
CA ASP A 240 7.46 -21.94 -10.52
C ASP A 240 8.95 -21.91 -10.93
N ASN A 241 9.35 -20.96 -11.77
CA ASN A 241 10.76 -20.81 -12.13
C ASN A 241 11.60 -20.39 -10.93
N PHE A 242 11.07 -19.52 -10.07
CA PHE A 242 11.74 -19.07 -8.86
C PHE A 242 11.96 -20.23 -7.87
N VAL A 243 10.93 -21.02 -7.56
CA VAL A 243 11.08 -22.15 -6.61
C VAL A 243 11.88 -23.32 -7.18
N ASN A 244 11.93 -23.47 -8.51
CA ASN A 244 12.80 -24.45 -9.17
C ASN A 244 14.26 -23.98 -9.30
N GLY A 245 14.63 -22.86 -8.68
CA GLY A 245 16.00 -22.39 -8.66
C GLY A 245 16.49 -21.86 -10.02
N GLN A 246 15.61 -21.31 -10.84
CA GLN A 246 15.96 -20.74 -12.16
C GLN A 246 16.23 -19.22 -12.10
N CYS A 247 16.02 -18.59 -10.95
CA CYS A 247 16.10 -17.14 -10.74
C CYS A 247 16.89 -16.84 -9.45
N ASN A 248 18.14 -17.30 -9.40
CA ASN A 248 18.95 -17.33 -8.16
C ASN A 248 19.94 -16.17 -8.06
N ASP A 249 19.94 -15.27 -9.02
CA ASP A 249 20.77 -14.07 -9.02
C ASP A 249 19.92 -12.83 -9.29
N CYS A 250 20.43 -11.68 -8.87
CA CYS A 250 19.73 -10.41 -9.01
C CYS A 250 19.71 -9.84 -10.43
N GLY A 251 20.34 -10.54 -11.39
CA GLY A 251 20.51 -10.08 -12.75
C GLY A 251 21.09 -8.68 -12.86
N LEU A 252 20.86 -8.05 -14.01
CA LEU A 252 21.21 -6.65 -14.24
C LEU A 252 20.23 -5.67 -13.59
N VAL A 253 19.00 -6.12 -13.33
CA VAL A 253 17.90 -5.32 -12.80
C VAL A 253 18.06 -5.09 -11.30
N GLY A 254 18.77 -5.98 -10.60
CA GLY A 254 18.91 -5.97 -9.15
C GLY A 254 17.78 -6.73 -8.44
N CYS A 255 18.01 -7.05 -7.16
CA CYS A 255 16.96 -7.55 -6.28
C CYS A 255 16.46 -6.41 -5.40
N PRO A 256 15.40 -5.67 -5.80
CA PRO A 256 14.88 -4.59 -4.98
C PRO A 256 14.39 -5.11 -3.62
N PRO A 257 14.56 -4.33 -2.53
CA PRO A 257 13.88 -4.63 -1.28
C PRO A 257 12.37 -4.46 -1.47
N MET A 258 11.58 -5.43 -1.03
CA MET A 258 10.13 -5.32 -0.95
C MET A 258 9.75 -4.40 0.22
N GLY A 259 8.78 -3.52 0.01
CA GLY A 259 8.20 -2.69 1.07
C GLY A 259 8.73 -1.26 1.11
N TYR A 260 8.95 -0.72 2.31
CA TYR A 260 9.17 0.72 2.49
C TYR A 260 10.36 1.25 1.68
N TRP A 261 11.42 0.46 1.57
CA TRP A 261 12.66 0.85 0.90
C TRP A 261 12.72 0.54 -0.61
N ALA A 262 11.61 0.11 -1.23
CA ALA A 262 11.60 -0.26 -2.65
C ALA A 262 12.05 0.88 -3.60
N ASP A 263 11.84 2.14 -3.21
CA ASP A 263 12.26 3.34 -3.95
C ASP A 263 13.78 3.59 -3.95
N LEU A 264 14.56 2.81 -3.20
CA LEU A 264 16.02 2.79 -3.30
C LEU A 264 16.53 2.06 -4.55
N SER A 265 15.65 1.30 -5.23
CA SER A 265 15.97 0.57 -6.44
C SER A 265 15.36 1.25 -7.67
N LEU A 266 16.04 1.12 -8.81
CA LEU A 266 15.55 1.51 -10.13
C LEU A 266 14.98 0.33 -10.93
N ALA A 267 14.88 -0.84 -10.28
CA ALA A 267 14.33 -2.05 -10.87
C ALA A 267 12.87 -1.88 -11.32
N THR A 268 12.46 -2.62 -12.35
CA THR A 268 11.06 -2.68 -12.77
C THR A 268 10.70 -4.11 -13.17
N GLY A 269 9.44 -4.49 -12.96
CA GLY A 269 8.90 -5.79 -13.34
C GLY A 269 8.40 -6.59 -12.15
N THR A 270 8.38 -7.92 -12.32
CA THR A 270 7.83 -8.87 -11.37
C THR A 270 8.93 -9.52 -10.53
N PHE A 271 8.76 -9.49 -9.22
CA PHE A 271 9.73 -10.00 -8.25
C PHE A 271 9.09 -11.03 -7.33
N TYR A 272 9.85 -12.09 -7.03
CA TYR A 272 9.41 -13.17 -6.13
C TYR A 272 10.40 -13.32 -4.97
N LEU A 273 9.87 -13.71 -3.83
CA LEU A 273 10.64 -13.95 -2.61
C LEU A 273 9.88 -14.92 -1.71
N GLN A 274 10.58 -15.51 -0.74
CA GLN A 274 9.95 -16.30 0.32
C GLN A 274 9.96 -15.53 1.62
N THR A 275 8.91 -15.69 2.42
CA THR A 275 8.84 -15.21 3.79
C THR A 275 8.56 -16.37 4.75
N GLY A 276 8.76 -16.14 6.04
CA GLY A 276 8.28 -16.98 7.14
C GLY A 276 6.84 -16.69 7.51
N ASP A 277 6.36 -17.39 8.53
CA ASP A 277 5.03 -17.26 9.15
C ASP A 277 5.01 -16.32 10.37
N GLU A 278 6.20 -15.99 10.90
CA GLU A 278 6.43 -15.10 12.05
C GLU A 278 7.48 -14.01 11.73
N SER A 279 7.49 -12.92 12.51
CA SER A 279 8.48 -11.83 12.39
C SER A 279 9.81 -12.21 13.08
N PRO A 280 10.99 -11.88 12.51
CA PRO A 280 11.17 -11.24 11.21
C PRO A 280 10.75 -12.16 10.06
N PHE A 281 9.94 -11.65 9.14
CA PHE A 281 9.34 -12.46 8.09
C PHE A 281 10.31 -12.79 6.97
N CYS A 282 11.35 -12.00 6.76
CA CYS A 282 12.35 -12.28 5.74
C CYS A 282 13.11 -13.58 6.05
N LYS A 283 13.39 -14.36 5.01
CA LYS A 283 14.26 -15.54 5.10
C LYS A 283 15.66 -15.19 4.58
N LEU A 284 16.67 -15.76 5.23
CA LEU A 284 18.09 -15.67 4.82
C LEU A 284 18.40 -16.64 3.68
#